data_AF-A0A6P1ZGH4-F1
#
_entry.id   AF-A0A6P1ZGH4-F1
#
_cell.length_a   1.000
_cell.length_b   1.000
_cell.length_c   1.000
_cell.angle_alpha   90.00
_cell.angle_beta   90.00
_cell.angle_gamma   90.00
#
_symmetry.space_group_name_H-M   'P 1'
#
loop_
_entity.id
_entity.type
_entity.pdbx_description
1 polymer ?
#
loop_
_entity_poly.entity_id
_entity_poly.type
_entity_poly.pdbx_seq_one_letter_code
_entity_poly.pdbx_strand_id
1 'polypeptide(L)'
;MRELLNAVSTAVTLADDESVLETYHLPMEIRVHLKKTMLEKHENEPLITPDFAALKQELDRDEELPTFKEVRTRVVDEVERLYFTRLLDSAQGDQHEACRVSGLSRARLYELLKKHHLSLR
;
A
#
# COMPACT_ATOMS: atom_id res chain seq x y z
N MET A 1 -33.91 4.97 -1.20
CA MET A 1 -33.89 4.10 -2.40
C MET A 1 -33.91 4.85 -3.74
N ARG A 2 -34.42 6.09 -3.85
CA ARG A 2 -34.53 6.78 -5.16
C ARG A 2 -33.21 7.25 -5.75
N GLU A 3 -32.23 7.57 -4.92
CA GLU A 3 -30.95 8.14 -5.35
C GLU A 3 -30.04 7.12 -6.05
N LEU A 4 -29.99 5.87 -5.56
CA LEU A 4 -29.22 4.79 -6.20
C LEU A 4 -29.76 4.48 -7.59
N LEU A 5 -31.09 4.35 -7.72
CA LEU A 5 -31.74 4.07 -9.00
C LEU A 5 -31.46 5.20 -10.00
N ASN A 6 -31.57 6.45 -9.55
CA ASN A 6 -31.31 7.61 -10.39
C ASN A 6 -29.84 7.67 -10.86
N ALA A 7 -28.91 7.34 -9.98
CA ALA A 7 -27.49 7.31 -10.31
C ALA A 7 -27.17 6.22 -11.35
N VAL A 8 -27.74 5.02 -11.21
CA VAL A 8 -27.57 3.93 -12.17
C VAL A 8 -28.20 4.29 -13.52
N SER A 9 -29.43 4.84 -13.53
CA SER A 9 -30.06 5.30 -14.77
C SER A 9 -29.22 6.36 -15.48
N THR A 10 -28.71 7.34 -14.74
CA THR A 10 -27.83 8.37 -15.29
C THR A 10 -26.54 7.78 -15.88
N ALA A 11 -25.93 6.82 -15.18
CA ALA A 11 -24.71 6.18 -15.66
C ALA A 11 -24.93 5.34 -16.94
N VAL A 12 -26.05 4.62 -17.01
CA VAL A 12 -26.43 3.85 -18.21
C VAL A 12 -26.74 4.79 -19.37
N THR A 13 -27.43 5.91 -19.13
CA THR A 13 -27.69 6.92 -20.18
C THR A 13 -26.39 7.56 -20.69
N LEU A 14 -25.39 7.75 -19.83
CA LEU A 14 -24.10 8.32 -20.22
C LEU A 14 -23.19 7.31 -20.94
N ALA A 15 -23.35 6.01 -20.68
CA ALA A 15 -22.60 4.95 -21.35
C ALA A 15 -23.09 4.67 -22.79
N ASP A 16 -24.34 5.00 -23.09
CA ASP A 16 -24.96 4.86 -24.42
C ASP A 16 -24.73 3.45 -25.02
N ASP A 17 -23.89 3.33 -26.06
CA ASP A 17 -23.56 2.05 -26.72
C ASP A 17 -22.33 1.31 -26.12
N GLU A 18 -21.70 1.85 -25.08
CA GLU A 18 -20.57 1.19 -24.42
C GLU A 18 -21.05 -0.03 -23.61
N SER A 19 -20.50 -1.20 -23.93
CA SER A 19 -20.83 -2.47 -23.26
C SER A 19 -20.24 -2.59 -21.85
N VAL A 20 -19.34 -1.68 -21.48
CA VAL A 20 -18.65 -1.65 -20.19
C VAL A 20 -18.85 -0.28 -19.54
N LEU A 21 -19.39 -0.28 -18.33
CA LEU A 21 -19.66 0.94 -17.59
C LEU A 21 -18.40 1.40 -16.83
N GLU A 22 -17.64 2.29 -17.44
CA GLU A 22 -16.44 2.90 -16.86
C GLU A 22 -16.74 4.03 -15.87
N THR A 23 -15.76 4.34 -15.00
CA THR A 23 -15.94 5.30 -13.88
C THR A 23 -16.30 6.74 -14.30
N TYR A 24 -15.99 7.15 -15.53
CA TYR A 24 -16.36 8.48 -16.03
C TYR A 24 -17.86 8.60 -16.38
N HIS A 25 -18.55 7.48 -16.62
CA HIS A 25 -20.00 7.45 -16.83
C HIS A 25 -20.79 7.68 -15.54
N LEU A 26 -20.18 7.44 -14.38
CA LEU A 26 -20.87 7.64 -13.11
C LEU A 26 -21.19 9.14 -12.91
N PRO A 27 -22.30 9.49 -12.25
CA PRO A 27 -22.60 10.86 -11.85
C PRO A 27 -21.44 11.52 -11.10
N MET A 28 -21.29 12.83 -11.27
CA MET A 28 -20.16 13.59 -10.72
C MET A 28 -20.02 13.40 -9.20
N GLU A 29 -21.12 13.35 -8.48
CA GLU A 29 -21.18 13.18 -7.04
C GLU A 29 -20.56 11.84 -6.62
N ILE A 30 -20.86 10.78 -7.37
CA ILE A 30 -20.28 9.45 -7.15
C ILE A 30 -18.80 9.45 -7.52
N ARG A 31 -18.40 10.09 -8.63
CA ARG A 31 -16.98 10.19 -9.01
C ARG A 31 -16.15 10.93 -7.96
N VAL A 32 -16.68 12.03 -7.42
CA VAL A 32 -16.04 12.79 -6.35
C VAL A 32 -15.95 11.97 -5.08
N HIS A 33 -17.04 11.28 -4.70
CA HIS A 33 -17.03 10.40 -3.53
C HIS A 33 -16.00 9.27 -3.69
N LEU A 34 -15.97 8.60 -4.84
CA LEU A 34 -15.02 7.52 -5.14
C LEU A 34 -13.56 8.03 -5.06
N LYS A 35 -13.27 9.20 -5.64
CA LYS A 35 -11.93 9.82 -5.57
C LYS A 35 -11.56 10.20 -4.14
N LYS A 36 -12.48 10.75 -3.35
CA LYS A 36 -12.26 11.06 -1.94
C LYS A 36 -12.00 9.79 -1.12
N THR A 37 -12.84 8.77 -1.27
CA THR A 37 -12.64 7.49 -0.57
C THR A 37 -11.34 6.81 -0.98
N MET A 38 -10.93 6.90 -2.26
CA MET A 38 -9.63 6.40 -2.70
C MET A 38 -8.47 7.20 -2.10
N LEU A 39 -8.58 8.53 -2.05
CA LEU A 39 -7.56 9.39 -1.44
C LEU A 39 -7.48 9.17 0.08
N GLU A 40 -8.62 9.09 0.77
CA GLU A 40 -8.72 8.76 2.20
C GLU A 40 -8.20 7.34 2.48
N LYS A 41 -8.41 6.38 1.58
CA LYS A 41 -7.84 5.04 1.69
C LYS A 41 -6.32 5.06 1.51
N HIS A 42 -5.79 5.92 0.66
CA HIS A 42 -4.34 6.14 0.51
C HIS A 42 -3.73 6.98 1.65
N GLU A 43 -4.48 7.89 2.26
CA GLU A 43 -4.07 8.70 3.41
C GLU A 43 -4.12 7.90 4.73
N ASN A 44 -5.08 6.97 4.85
CA ASN A 44 -5.21 6.04 5.98
C ASN A 44 -4.49 4.70 5.75
N GLU A 45 -3.89 4.49 4.58
CA GLU A 45 -2.87 3.47 4.43
C GLU A 45 -1.70 3.97 5.26
N PRO A 46 -1.30 3.29 6.35
CA PRO A 46 -0.18 3.74 7.15
C PRO A 46 1.00 3.87 6.20
N LEU A 47 1.44 5.10 5.96
CA LEU A 47 2.72 5.37 5.34
C LEU A 47 3.72 4.61 6.21
N ILE A 48 4.15 3.43 5.76
CA ILE A 48 5.21 2.66 6.42
C ILE A 48 6.54 3.39 6.13
N THR A 49 6.58 4.71 6.28
CA THR A 49 7.82 5.46 6.20
C THR A 49 8.60 5.15 7.48
N PRO A 50 9.86 4.70 7.38
CA PRO A 50 10.69 4.55 8.56
C PRO A 50 10.74 5.89 9.29
N ASP A 51 10.54 5.87 10.60
CA ASP A 51 10.52 7.10 11.40
C ASP A 51 11.96 7.55 11.68
N PHE A 52 12.57 8.13 10.64
CA PHE A 52 13.90 8.71 10.71
C PHE A 52 13.97 9.89 11.68
N ALA A 53 12.83 10.54 11.98
CA ALA A 53 12.78 11.63 12.94
C ALA A 53 12.93 11.10 14.38
N ALA A 54 12.22 10.02 14.72
CA ALA A 54 12.39 9.33 16.00
C ALA A 54 13.80 8.74 16.16
N LEU A 55 14.38 8.18 15.09
CA LEU A 55 15.77 7.71 15.11
C LEU A 55 16.75 8.87 15.40
N LYS A 56 16.58 10.01 14.73
CA LYS A 56 17.42 11.20 14.98
C LYS A 56 17.29 11.67 16.43
N GLN A 57 16.06 11.75 16.95
CA GLN A 57 15.83 12.13 18.35
C GLN A 57 16.46 11.15 19.35
N GLU A 58 16.52 9.86 19.04
CA GLU A 58 17.16 8.85 19.90
C GLU A 58 18.68 8.99 19.89
N LEU A 59 19.29 9.24 18.72
CA LEU A 59 20.73 9.46 18.59
C LEU A 59 21.20 10.79 19.19
N ASP A 60 20.31 11.79 19.23
CA ASP A 60 20.56 13.11 19.82
C ASP A 60 20.38 13.13 21.36
N ARG A 61 20.00 12.02 22.02
CA ARG A 61 19.90 11.96 23.49
C ARG A 61 21.29 11.84 24.13
N ASP A 62 21.51 12.62 25.19
CA ASP A 62 22.74 12.56 26.01
C ASP A 62 22.84 11.30 26.88
N GLU A 63 21.73 10.58 27.07
CA GLU A 63 21.65 9.34 27.85
C GLU A 63 21.99 8.13 26.95
N GLU A 64 23.28 7.82 26.82
CA GLU A 64 23.87 6.64 26.15
C GLU A 64 23.42 6.36 24.70
N LEU A 65 24.37 6.50 23.77
CA LEU A 65 24.15 6.19 22.35
C LEU A 65 23.87 4.67 22.18
N PRO A 66 22.75 4.28 21.53
CA PRO A 66 22.47 2.87 21.27
C PRO A 66 23.54 2.26 20.38
N THR A 67 23.76 0.95 20.51
CA THR A 67 24.80 0.29 19.72
C THR A 67 24.43 0.31 18.23
N PHE A 68 25.44 0.37 17.37
CA PHE A 68 25.23 0.29 15.92
C PHE A 68 24.43 -0.96 15.51
N LYS A 69 24.60 -2.07 16.24
CA LYS A 69 23.88 -3.32 15.97
C LYS A 69 22.38 -3.18 16.20
N GLU A 70 21.97 -2.52 17.29
CA GLU A 70 20.56 -2.29 17.62
C GLU A 70 19.92 -1.36 16.61
N VAL A 71 20.56 -0.22 16.35
CA VAL A 71 20.09 0.78 15.36
C VAL A 71 19.93 0.14 13.98
N ARG A 72 20.96 -0.55 13.49
CA ARG A 72 20.91 -1.22 12.18
C ARG A 72 19.79 -2.25 12.11
N THR A 73 19.64 -3.08 13.14
CA THR A 73 18.62 -4.14 13.13
C THR A 73 17.22 -3.53 13.06
N ARG A 74 16.96 -2.51 13.87
CA ARG A 74 15.67 -1.79 13.89
C ARG A 74 15.35 -1.14 12.54
N VAL A 75 16.28 -0.35 12.00
CA VAL A 75 16.08 0.36 10.73
C VAL A 75 15.92 -0.60 9.56
N VAL A 76 16.74 -1.66 9.50
CA VAL A 76 16.61 -2.69 8.47
C VAL A 76 15.25 -3.39 8.57
N ASP A 77 14.78 -3.72 9.77
CA ASP A 77 13.47 -4.36 9.95
C ASP A 77 12.31 -3.46 9.51
N GLU A 78 12.37 -2.16 9.81
CA GLU A 78 11.37 -1.18 9.37
C GLU A 78 11.35 -1.03 7.84
N VAL A 79 12.52 -0.88 7.21
CA VAL A 79 12.64 -0.76 5.75
C VAL A 79 12.22 -2.03 5.04
N GLU A 80 12.61 -3.21 5.55
CA GLU A 80 12.20 -4.49 4.99
C GLU A 80 10.67 -4.63 5.01
N ARG A 81 10.01 -4.30 6.14
CA ARG A 81 8.54 -4.31 6.21
C ARG A 81 7.90 -3.42 5.15
N LEU A 82 8.33 -2.16 5.04
CA LEU A 82 7.82 -1.24 4.02
C LEU A 82 7.98 -1.82 2.61
N TYR A 83 9.19 -2.27 2.29
CA TYR A 83 9.51 -2.76 0.97
C TYR A 83 8.65 -3.98 0.61
N PHE A 84 8.55 -4.96 1.51
CA PHE A 84 7.80 -6.18 1.23
C PHE A 84 6.29 -5.95 1.18
N THR A 85 5.73 -5.07 2.01
CA THR A 85 4.32 -4.69 1.87
C THR A 85 4.04 -4.13 0.47
N ARG A 86 4.85 -3.16 0.02
CA ARG A 86 4.69 -2.56 -1.31
C ARG A 86 4.96 -3.54 -2.45
N LEU A 87 5.90 -4.47 -2.26
CA LEU A 87 6.19 -5.54 -3.21
C LEU A 87 4.98 -6.46 -3.39
N LEU A 88 4.30 -6.83 -2.30
CA LEU A 88 3.12 -7.69 -2.35
C LEU A 88 1.96 -7.01 -3.07
N ASP A 89 1.74 -5.71 -2.81
CA ASP A 89 0.71 -4.93 -3.51
C ASP A 89 1.00 -4.82 -5.01
N SER A 90 2.27 -4.58 -5.37
CA SER A 90 2.70 -4.49 -6.77
C SER A 90 2.68 -5.83 -7.49
N ALA A 91 3.00 -6.94 -6.81
CA ALA A 91 3.08 -8.26 -7.41
C ALA A 91 1.72 -8.97 -7.48
N GLN A 92 0.67 -8.42 -6.83
CA GLN A 92 -0.70 -8.99 -6.81
C GLN A 92 -0.75 -10.48 -6.41
N GLY A 93 0.17 -10.94 -5.55
CA GLY A 93 0.26 -12.35 -5.15
C GLY A 93 1.13 -13.23 -6.06
N ASP A 94 1.64 -12.73 -7.19
CA ASP A 94 2.54 -13.49 -8.05
C ASP A 94 3.95 -13.57 -7.44
N GLN A 95 4.31 -14.78 -7.02
CA GLN A 95 5.63 -15.07 -6.46
C GLN A 95 6.77 -14.87 -7.46
N HIS A 96 6.57 -15.19 -8.74
CA HIS A 96 7.59 -15.00 -9.77
C HIS A 96 7.87 -13.52 -9.98
N GLU A 97 6.80 -12.73 -10.03
CA GLU A 97 6.92 -11.28 -10.18
C GLU A 97 7.56 -10.64 -8.94
N ALA A 98 7.17 -11.08 -7.75
CA ALA A 98 7.81 -10.65 -6.51
C ALA A 98 9.32 -10.97 -6.49
N CYS A 99 9.74 -12.17 -6.94
CA CYS A 99 11.16 -12.52 -7.06
C CYS A 99 11.87 -11.66 -8.12
N ARG A 100 11.22 -11.40 -9.26
CA ARG A 100 11.78 -10.59 -10.36
C ARG A 100 12.00 -9.15 -9.94
N VAL A 101 11.02 -8.54 -9.27
CA VAL A 101 11.07 -7.15 -8.80
C VAL A 101 12.04 -6.99 -7.63
N SER A 102 12.08 -7.96 -6.71
CA SER A 102 13.00 -7.92 -5.56
C SER A 102 14.43 -8.35 -5.86
N GLY A 103 14.65 -9.07 -6.96
CA GLY A 103 15.95 -9.69 -7.24
C GLY A 103 16.35 -10.79 -6.24
N LEU A 104 15.41 -11.22 -5.39
CA LEU A 104 15.65 -12.24 -4.38
C LEU A 104 15.36 -13.64 -4.92
N SER A 105 16.11 -14.62 -4.39
CA SER A 105 15.73 -16.02 -4.57
C SER A 105 14.41 -16.30 -3.85
N ARG A 106 13.66 -17.31 -4.33
CA ARG A 106 12.40 -17.74 -3.70
C ARG A 106 12.56 -18.07 -2.22
N ALA A 107 13.63 -18.78 -1.85
CA ALA A 107 13.90 -19.15 -0.47
C ALA A 107 14.10 -17.90 0.40
N ARG A 108 14.91 -16.94 -0.07
CA ARG A 108 15.18 -15.72 0.67
C ARG A 108 13.94 -14.82 0.80
N LEU A 109 13.14 -14.75 -0.26
CA LEU A 109 11.86 -14.04 -0.24
C LEU A 109 10.94 -14.61 0.84
N TYR A 110 10.75 -15.93 0.89
CA TYR A 110 9.89 -16.56 1.90
C TYR A 110 10.42 -16.41 3.33
N GLU A 111 11.74 -16.49 3.53
CA GLU A 111 12.35 -16.22 4.84
C GLU A 111 12.02 -14.82 5.35
N LEU A 112 12.17 -13.81 4.48
CA LEU A 112 11.91 -12.41 4.83
C LEU A 112 10.43 -12.11 5.01
N LEU A 113 9.56 -12.67 4.16
CA LEU A 113 8.12 -12.59 4.34
C LEU A 113 7.69 -13.21 5.68
N LYS A 114 8.21 -14.39 6.02
CA LYS A 114 7.93 -15.07 7.29
C LYS A 114 8.44 -14.26 8.49
N LYS A 115 9.65 -13.70 8.41
CA LYS A 115 10.24 -12.83 9.45
C LYS A 115 9.33 -11.65 9.78
N HIS A 116 8.65 -11.11 8.78
CA HIS A 116 7.77 -9.95 8.91
C HIS A 116 6.28 -10.28 9.02
N HIS A 117 5.93 -11.56 9.17
CA HIS A 117 4.54 -12.04 9.22
C HIS A 117 3.69 -11.64 8.01
N LEU A 118 4.34 -11.50 6.85
CA LEU A 118 3.70 -11.22 5.57
C LEU A 118 3.53 -12.53 4.79
N SER A 119 2.43 -12.66 4.05
CA SER A 119 2.18 -13.82 3.19
C SER A 119 1.62 -13.39 1.83
N LEU A 120 2.14 -14.01 0.76
CA LEU A 120 1.50 -13.99 -0.55
C LEU A 120 0.15 -14.73 -0.44
N ARG A 121 -0.95 -14.11 -0.89
CA ARG A 121 -2.27 -14.73 -0.95
C ARG A 121 -2.42 -15.63 -2.17
#